data_AF-A0A6L8A596-F1
#
_entry.id   AF-A0A6L8A596-F1
#
_cell.length_a   1.000
_cell.length_b   1.000
_cell.length_c   1.000
_cell.angle_alpha   90.00
_cell.angle_beta   90.00
_cell.angle_gamma   90.00
#
_symmetry.space_group_name_H-M   'P 1'
#
loop_
_entity.id
_entity.type
_entity.pdbx_description
1 polymer ?
#
loop_
_entity_poly.entity_id
_entity_poly.type
_entity_poly.pdbx_seq_one_letter_code
_entity_poly.pdbx_strand_id
1 'polypeptide(L)'
;MSSRSCPRFFHPLAAVETRSDGQCFANAFAVAEHRVNLALTGALLPALNVVKILRQTGFARLHIQSMFEDARQGNHHARLRMIEFTADALVEEEGLEAGALEDDADDQISMAPT
;
A
#
# COMPACT_ATOMS: atom_id res chain seq x y z
N MET A 1 -7.23 -1.45 32.22
CA MET A 1 -6.23 -1.49 31.13
C MET A 1 -6.64 -0.44 30.12
N SER A 2 -5.94 0.70 30.02
CA SER A 2 -6.27 1.71 29.02
C SER A 2 -6.10 1.11 27.63
N SER A 3 -7.21 0.94 26.91
CA SER A 3 -7.20 0.81 25.47
C SER A 3 -6.54 2.07 24.91
N ARG A 4 -5.22 2.00 24.71
CA ARG A 4 -4.50 3.04 23.97
C ARG A 4 -5.07 2.97 22.56
N SER A 5 -6.11 3.75 22.31
CA SER A 5 -6.57 4.12 20.99
C SER A 5 -5.32 4.60 20.26
N CYS A 6 -4.76 3.74 19.42
CA CYS A 6 -3.69 4.17 18.53
C CYS A 6 -4.32 5.29 17.71
N PRO A 7 -3.78 6.53 17.76
CA PRO A 7 -4.40 7.65 17.07
C PRO A 7 -4.57 7.25 15.62
N ARG A 8 -5.82 7.15 15.17
CA ARG A 8 -6.15 6.78 13.79
C ARG A 8 -5.83 7.98 12.93
N PHE A 9 -4.91 7.78 12.00
CA PHE A 9 -4.63 8.76 10.98
C PHE A 9 -5.46 8.39 9.75
N PHE A 10 -6.17 9.37 9.21
CA PHE A 10 -6.98 9.26 8.01
C PHE A 10 -6.38 10.15 6.93
N HIS A 11 -5.98 9.53 5.83
CA HIS A 11 -5.43 10.22 4.67
C HIS A 11 -6.56 10.95 3.94
N PRO A 12 -6.41 12.24 3.58
CA PRO A 12 -7.50 13.02 2.96
C PRO A 12 -7.95 12.46 1.61
N LEU A 13 -7.07 11.70 0.94
CA LEU A 13 -7.37 11.04 -0.34
C LEU A 13 -7.82 9.58 -0.17
N ALA A 14 -7.84 9.01 1.04
CA ALA A 14 -8.31 7.63 1.21
C ALA A 14 -9.82 7.55 0.96
N ALA A 15 -10.22 6.71 0.02
CA ALA A 15 -11.62 6.49 -0.34
C ALA A 15 -11.93 5.00 -0.37
N VAL A 16 -13.06 4.63 0.25
CA VAL A 16 -13.64 3.28 0.20
C VAL A 16 -15.10 3.41 -0.21
N GLU A 17 -15.46 2.72 -1.27
CA GLU A 17 -16.83 2.68 -1.79
C GLU A 17 -17.38 1.25 -1.64
N THR A 18 -18.56 1.13 -1.02
CA THR A 18 -19.28 -0.15 -0.96
C THR A 18 -20.42 -0.13 -1.97
N ARG A 19 -20.39 -1.09 -2.91
CA ARG A 19 -21.47 -1.30 -3.87
C ARG A 19 -22.65 -2.02 -3.23
N SER A 20 -23.82 -1.90 -3.86
CA SER A 20 -25.08 -2.51 -3.44
C SER A 20 -25.09 -4.05 -3.47
N ASP A 21 -24.14 -4.66 -4.17
CA ASP A 21 -23.87 -6.10 -4.18
C ASP A 21 -22.96 -6.56 -3.01
N GLY A 22 -22.52 -5.63 -2.15
CA GLY A 22 -21.65 -5.90 -1.02
C GLY A 22 -20.15 -5.88 -1.35
N GLN A 23 -19.76 -5.59 -2.60
CA GLN A 23 -18.35 -5.42 -2.96
C GLN A 23 -17.79 -4.10 -2.42
N CYS A 24 -16.56 -4.13 -1.91
CA CYS A 24 -15.84 -2.93 -1.45
C CYS A 24 -14.70 -2.60 -2.42
N PHE A 25 -14.66 -1.37 -2.90
CA PHE A 25 -13.60 -0.81 -3.71
C PHE A 25 -12.83 0.18 -2.83
N ALA A 26 -11.52 0.01 -2.76
CA ALA A 26 -10.65 0.90 -2.01
C ALA A 26 -9.58 1.43 -2.96
N ASN A 27 -9.35 2.75 -2.94
CA ASN A 27 -8.23 3.29 -3.69
C ASN A 27 -6.88 2.99 -3.00
N ALA A 28 -5.78 3.19 -3.72
CA ALA A 28 -4.43 2.89 -3.23
C ALA A 28 -4.13 3.55 -1.87
N PHE A 29 -4.58 4.77 -1.65
CA PHE A 29 -4.42 5.47 -0.36
C PHE A 29 -5.15 4.78 0.79
N ALA A 30 -6.39 4.31 0.59
CA ALA A 30 -7.13 3.59 1.62
C ALA A 30 -6.47 2.25 1.97
N VAL A 31 -5.95 1.53 0.97
CA VAL A 31 -5.21 0.28 1.18
C VAL A 31 -3.89 0.54 1.91
N ALA A 32 -3.13 1.55 1.48
CA ALA A 32 -1.86 1.94 2.09
C ALA A 32 -2.06 2.39 3.54
N GLU A 33 -3.05 3.23 3.82
CA GLU A 33 -3.41 3.66 5.17
C GLU A 33 -3.69 2.46 6.08
N HIS A 34 -4.51 1.52 5.62
CA HIS A 34 -4.82 0.32 6.38
C HIS A 34 -3.56 -0.50 6.71
N ARG A 35 -2.71 -0.75 5.69
CA ARG A 35 -1.45 -1.50 5.87
C ARG A 35 -0.49 -0.82 6.84
N VAL A 36 -0.30 0.50 6.72
CA VAL A 36 0.58 1.28 7.61
C VAL A 36 0.04 1.31 9.03
N ASN A 37 -1.27 1.54 9.22
CA ASN A 37 -1.88 1.53 10.54
C ASN A 37 -1.74 0.15 11.21
N LEU A 38 -1.91 -0.95 10.47
CA LEU A 38 -1.64 -2.30 10.98
C LEU A 38 -0.16 -2.51 11.33
N ALA A 39 0.76 -2.07 10.48
CA ALA A 39 2.20 -2.15 10.73
C ALA A 39 2.64 -1.42 12.01
N LEU A 40 1.94 -0.33 12.36
CA LEU A 40 2.21 0.44 13.57
C LEU A 40 1.66 -0.19 14.87
N THR A 41 0.79 -1.21 14.78
CA THR A 41 0.30 -1.95 15.96
C THR A 41 1.38 -2.80 16.65
N GLY A 42 2.52 -3.01 15.98
CA GLY A 42 3.59 -3.90 16.46
C GLY A 42 3.51 -5.32 15.91
N ALA A 43 2.54 -5.64 15.05
CA ALA A 43 2.48 -6.91 14.35
C ALA A 43 3.63 -7.03 13.33
N LEU A 44 4.43 -8.10 13.45
CA LEU A 44 5.65 -8.30 12.64
C LEU A 44 5.34 -8.43 11.13
N LEU A 45 4.37 -9.25 10.76
CA LEU A 45 4.05 -9.51 9.34
C LEU A 45 3.59 -8.24 8.60
N PRO A 46 2.61 -7.46 9.10
CA PRO A 46 2.26 -6.17 8.50
C PRO A 46 3.43 -5.21 8.39
N ALA A 47 4.27 -5.13 9.43
CA ALA A 47 5.45 -4.27 9.42
C ALA A 47 6.46 -4.69 8.34
N LEU A 48 6.71 -6.00 8.16
CA LEU A 48 7.60 -6.50 7.12
C LEU A 48 7.14 -6.13 5.72
N ASN A 49 5.83 -6.20 5.45
CA ASN A 49 5.27 -5.83 4.14
C ASN A 49 5.52 -4.34 3.83
N VAL A 50 5.22 -3.45 4.77
CA VAL A 50 5.47 -2.01 4.61
C VAL A 50 6.96 -1.72 4.48
N VAL A 51 7.82 -2.37 5.28
CA VAL A 51 9.28 -2.21 5.18
C VAL A 51 9.80 -2.66 3.81
N LYS A 52 9.28 -3.77 3.25
CA LYS A 52 9.68 -4.24 1.91
C LYS A 52 9.37 -3.19 0.85
N ILE A 53 8.16 -2.63 0.86
CA ILE A 53 7.72 -1.58 -0.07
C ILE A 53 8.59 -0.34 0.06
N LEU A 54 8.80 0.16 1.28
CA LEU A 54 9.64 1.35 1.51
C LEU A 54 11.11 1.14 1.10
N ARG A 55 11.62 -0.09 1.15
CA ARG A 55 12.97 -0.40 0.63
C ARG A 55 13.01 -0.37 -0.89
N GLN A 56 11.94 -0.80 -1.57
CA GLN A 56 11.85 -0.76 -3.03
C GLN A 56 11.82 0.68 -3.55
N THR A 57 11.22 1.61 -2.79
CA THR A 57 11.24 3.05 -3.11
C THR A 57 12.57 3.75 -2.79
N GLY A 58 13.59 3.00 -2.34
CA GLY A 58 14.96 3.50 -2.16
C GLY A 58 15.30 4.01 -0.76
N PHE A 59 14.40 3.87 0.23
CA PHE A 59 14.74 4.30 1.60
C PHE A 59 15.81 3.40 2.24
N ALA A 60 16.81 4.05 2.85
CA ALA A 60 17.79 3.38 3.68
C ALA A 60 17.13 2.77 4.93
N ARG A 61 17.61 1.59 5.35
CA ARG A 61 17.07 0.85 6.51
C ARG A 61 16.93 1.70 7.78
N LEU A 62 17.95 2.50 8.11
CA LEU A 62 17.93 3.35 9.31
C LEU A 62 16.84 4.43 9.23
N HIS A 63 16.60 4.98 8.03
CA HIS A 63 15.56 5.98 7.82
C HIS A 63 14.16 5.35 7.98
N ILE A 64 13.94 4.15 7.44
CA ILE A 64 12.68 3.41 7.64
C ILE A 64 12.44 3.16 9.13
N GLN A 65 13.47 2.71 9.86
CA GLN A 65 13.36 2.49 11.30
C GLN A 65 12.95 3.78 12.04
N SER A 66 13.63 4.89 11.75
CA SER A 66 13.30 6.20 12.34
C SER A 66 11.86 6.62 12.02
N MET A 67 11.38 6.44 10.78
CA MET A 67 10.00 6.75 10.42
C MET A 67 8.97 5.93 11.22
N PHE A 68 9.24 4.64 11.44
CA PHE A 68 8.39 3.79 12.26
C PHE A 68 8.39 4.22 13.73
N GLU A 69 9.54 4.59 14.28
CA GLU A 69 9.66 5.09 15.65
C GLU A 69 8.89 6.41 15.81
N ASP A 70 9.11 7.37 14.92
CA ASP A 70 8.41 8.66 14.91
C ASP A 70 6.89 8.48 14.79
N ALA A 71 6.44 7.62 13.87
CA ALA A 71 5.01 7.39 13.65
C ALA A 71 4.32 6.70 14.85
N ARG A 72 5.03 5.86 15.61
CA ARG A 72 4.54 5.28 16.87
C ARG A 72 4.49 6.30 18.00
N GLN A 73 5.37 7.30 17.97
CA GLN A 73 5.35 8.43 18.90
C GLN A 73 4.26 9.47 18.57
N GLY A 74 3.51 9.27 17.49
CA GLY A 74 2.42 10.15 17.09
C GLY A 74 2.80 11.20 16.04
N ASN A 75 3.98 11.09 15.42
CA ASN A 75 4.36 11.96 14.31
C ASN A 75 3.52 11.66 13.06
N HIS A 76 2.53 12.52 12.80
CA HIS A 76 1.64 12.38 11.64
C HIS A 76 2.38 12.52 10.30
N HIS A 77 3.45 13.32 10.20
CA HIS A 77 4.23 13.46 8.97
C HIS A 77 5.02 12.20 8.61
N ALA A 78 5.57 11.51 9.62
CA ALA A 78 6.23 10.22 9.38
C ALA A 78 5.22 9.18 8.87
N ARG A 79 4.02 9.16 9.46
CA ARG A 79 2.94 8.25 9.03
C ARG A 79 2.44 8.58 7.63
N LEU A 80 2.20 9.87 7.33
CA LEU A 80 1.80 10.35 6.01
C LEU A 80 2.76 9.89 4.92
N ARG A 81 4.07 10.13 5.11
CA ARG A 81 5.09 9.71 4.14
C ARG A 81 5.05 8.21 3.89
N MET A 82 4.97 7.40 4.96
CA MET A 82 4.85 5.95 4.78
C MET A 82 3.61 5.55 3.98
N ILE A 83 2.48 6.23 4.16
CA ILE A 83 1.24 5.98 3.41
C ILE A 83 1.42 6.36 1.95
N GLU A 84 1.95 7.56 1.66
CA GLU A 84 2.17 8.06 0.30
C GLU A 84 3.08 7.11 -0.50
N PHE A 85 4.26 6.76 0.03
CA PHE A 85 5.17 5.83 -0.65
C PHE A 85 4.60 4.42 -0.80
N THR A 86 3.76 3.98 0.14
CA THR A 86 3.09 2.69 0.02
C THR A 86 1.98 2.74 -1.03
N ALA A 87 1.26 3.85 -1.15
CA ALA A 87 0.22 4.04 -2.15
C ALA A 87 0.82 4.12 -3.56
N ASP A 88 1.91 4.87 -3.75
CA ASP A 88 2.60 4.99 -5.04
C ASP A 88 3.08 3.62 -5.54
N ALA A 89 3.69 2.82 -4.67
CA ALA A 89 4.14 1.47 -5.02
C ALA A 89 2.99 0.52 -5.38
N LEU A 90 1.80 0.70 -4.79
CA LEU A 90 0.63 -0.11 -5.14
C LEU A 90 0.08 0.23 -6.53
N VAL A 91 0.12 1.51 -6.91
CA VAL A 91 -0.28 1.94 -8.26
C VAL A 91 0.72 1.44 -9.31
N GLU A 92 2.01 1.44 -9.00
CA GLU A 92 3.04 0.88 -9.88
C GLU A 92 2.90 -0.65 -10.06
N GLU A 93 2.59 -1.38 -8.98
CA GLU A 93 2.32 -2.83 -9.04
C GLU A 93 1.09 -3.14 -9.91
N GLU A 94 0.01 -2.40 -9.76
CA GLU A 94 -1.21 -2.55 -10.59
C GLU A 94 -0.93 -2.26 -12.08
N GLY A 95 -0.09 -1.26 -12.39
CA GLY A 95 0.32 -0.97 -13.77
C GLY A 95 1.19 -2.06 -14.40
N LEU A 96 2.02 -2.75 -13.60
CA LEU A 96 2.84 -3.87 -14.07
C LEU A 96 2.00 -5.15 -14.28
N GLU A 97 1.04 -5.43 -13.39
CA GLU A 97 0.12 -6.56 -13.55
C GLU A 97 -0.84 -6.37 -14.72
N ALA A 98 -1.30 -5.13 -14.97
CA ALA A 98 -2.13 -4.81 -16.14
C ALA A 98 -1.36 -4.98 -17.46
N GLY A 99 -0.11 -4.52 -17.52
CA GLY A 99 0.72 -4.67 -18.73
C GLY A 99 1.12 -6.12 -19.05
N ALA A 100 1.25 -6.98 -18.03
CA ALA A 100 1.57 -8.41 -18.23
C ALA A 100 0.39 -9.22 -18.78
N LEU A 101 -0.86 -8.79 -18.55
CA LEU A 101 -2.06 -9.44 -19.08
C LEU A 101 -2.38 -9.02 -20.53
N GLU A 102 -1.85 -7.90 -20.99
CA GLU A 102 -2.02 -7.43 -22.37
C GLU A 102 -1.04 -8.08 -23.36
N ASP A 103 0.14 -8.53 -22.91
CA ASP A 103 1.19 -9.13 -23.76
C ASP A 103 0.88 -10.60 -24.17
N ASP A 104 0.01 -11.30 -23.43
CA ASP A 104 -0.43 -12.68 -23.76
C ASP A 104 -1.61 -12.72 -24.75
N ALA A 105 -2.19 -11.57 -25.11
CA ALA A 105 -3.38 -11.50 -25.98
C ALA A 105 -3.04 -11.39 -27.48
N ASP A 106 -1.79 -11.10 -27.87
CA ASP A 106 -1.43 -10.78 -29.25
C ASP A 106 -0.82 -11.96 -30.06
N ASP A 107 -0.61 -13.13 -29.44
CA ASP A 107 0.05 -14.29 -30.10
C ASP A 107 -0.93 -15.33 -30.73
N GLN A 108 -2.21 -14.99 -30.94
CA GLN A 108 -3.19 -15.89 -31.58
C GLN A 108 -3.60 -15.52 -33.02
N ILE A 109 -2.79 -14.74 -33.75
CA ILE A 109 -3.02 -14.51 -35.19
C ILE A 109 -1.77 -14.89 -36.00
N SER A 110 -1.75 -16.13 -36.50
CA SER A 110 -1.15 -16.41 -37.81
C SER A 110 -1.55 -17.76 -38.42
N MET A 111 -2.47 -17.65 -39.40
CA MET A 111 -2.37 -18.20 -40.75
C MET A 111 -2.03 -19.69 -40.89
N ALA A 112 -3.06 -20.51 -41.06
CA ALA A 112 -2.94 -21.73 -41.87
C ALA A 112 -2.93 -21.32 -43.35
N PRO A 113 -1.87 -21.65 -44.13
CA PRO A 113 -1.87 -21.39 -45.56
C PRO A 113 -2.72 -22.43 -46.30
N THR A 114 -3.48 -21.93 -47.28
CA THR A 114 -4.17 -22.59 -48.42
C THR A 114 -4.12 -24.11 -48.54
#